data_AF-A0A0F8XM43-F1
#
_entry.id   AF-A0A0F8XM43-F1
#
_cell.length_a   1.000
_cell.length_b   1.000
_cell.length_c   1.000
_cell.angle_alpha   90.00
_cell.angle_beta   90.00
_cell.angle_gamma   90.00
#
_symmetry.space_group_name_H-M   'P 1'
#
loop_
_entity.id
_entity.type
_entity.pdbx_description
1 polymer ?
#
loop_
_entity_poly.entity_id
_entity_poly.type
_entity_poly.pdbx_seq_one_letter_code
_entity_poly.pdbx_strand_id
1 'polypeptide(L)'
;MLTVACVLSEGPKRTYDHTHVERLMRLVKGQLTQPYRFLCLTNDDRVPCESLSLVKDWPGWWSKVELFCPDLFKMNERILYLDLDVTITGNLDDLANYSAPFVICRDFLKLGFNSSVMAWDAGYADT
;
A
#
# COMPACT_ATOMS: atom_id res chain seq x y z
N MET A 1 12.82 8.98 -2.31
CA MET A 1 11.48 9.56 -2.12
C MET A 1 10.59 8.45 -1.57
N LEU A 2 9.72 8.73 -0.61
CA LEU A 2 8.80 7.75 -0.05
C LEU A 2 7.47 7.78 -0.82
N THR A 3 6.97 6.61 -1.21
CA THR A 3 5.57 6.42 -1.64
C THR A 3 4.82 5.58 -0.61
N VAL A 4 3.68 6.08 -0.16
CA VAL A 4 2.69 5.29 0.57
C VAL A 4 1.68 4.76 -0.43
N ALA A 5 1.55 3.44 -0.49
CA ALA A 5 0.71 2.76 -1.47
C ALA A 5 -0.47 2.06 -0.79
N CYS A 6 -1.62 2.03 -1.46
CA CYS A 6 -2.76 1.19 -1.12
C CYS A 6 -3.42 0.65 -2.39
N VAL A 7 -4.33 -0.32 -2.24
CA VAL A 7 -5.05 -0.94 -3.36
C VAL A 7 -6.54 -0.91 -3.07
N LEU A 8 -7.32 -0.35 -3.99
CA LEU A 8 -8.78 -0.47 -4.01
C LEU A 8 -9.16 -1.23 -5.28
N SER A 9 -9.60 -2.47 -5.11
CA SER A 9 -10.09 -3.29 -6.21
C SER A 9 -11.58 -3.52 -6.06
N GLU A 10 -12.31 -3.48 -7.18
CA GLU A 10 -13.71 -3.85 -7.19
C GLU A 10 -13.85 -5.37 -7.04
N GLY A 11 -14.22 -5.82 -5.84
CA GLY A 11 -14.52 -7.23 -5.57
C GLY A 11 -16.02 -7.57 -5.72
N PRO A 12 -16.36 -8.86 -5.90
CA PRO A 12 -17.75 -9.32 -5.98
C PRO A 12 -18.54 -9.08 -4.68
N LYS A 13 -17.85 -8.87 -3.55
CA LYS A 13 -18.39 -8.23 -2.36
C LYS A 13 -17.68 -6.89 -2.21
N ARG A 14 -18.37 -5.78 -2.52
CA ARG A 14 -17.85 -4.42 -2.30
C ARG A 14 -17.84 -4.13 -0.80
N THR A 15 -16.78 -4.57 -0.13
CA THR A 15 -16.55 -4.29 1.30
C THR A 15 -15.82 -2.96 1.51
N TYR A 16 -15.09 -2.48 0.50
CA TYR A 16 -14.32 -1.24 0.54
C TYR A 16 -14.66 -0.35 -0.67
N ASP A 17 -14.51 0.96 -0.48
CA ASP A 17 -14.77 2.00 -1.48
C ASP A 17 -13.79 3.18 -1.31
N HIS A 18 -13.93 4.22 -2.15
CA HIS A 18 -13.09 5.43 -2.09
C HIS A 18 -13.06 6.10 -0.70
N THR A 19 -14.10 5.97 0.13
CA THR A 19 -14.12 6.56 1.48
C THR A 19 -13.11 5.89 2.42
N HIS A 20 -12.75 4.63 2.15
CA HIS A 20 -11.71 3.93 2.89
C HIS A 20 -10.31 4.42 2.52
N VAL A 21 -10.10 4.74 1.24
CA VAL A 21 -8.87 5.39 0.75
C VAL A 21 -8.72 6.77 1.41
N GLU A 22 -9.78 7.56 1.43
CA GLU A 22 -9.82 8.86 2.12
C GLU A 22 -9.46 8.76 3.60
N ARG A 23 -10.05 7.78 4.30
CA ARG A 23 -9.76 7.53 5.72
C ARG A 23 -8.27 7.23 5.91
N LEU A 24 -7.71 6.33 5.10
CA LEU A 24 -6.31 5.95 5.17
C LEU A 24 -5.39 7.15 4.88
N MET A 25 -5.69 7.97 3.87
CA MET A 25 -4.94 9.20 3.59
C MET A 25 -4.89 10.15 4.80
N ARG A 26 -6.03 10.34 5.50
CA ARG A 26 -6.10 11.19 6.70
C ARG A 26 -5.25 10.62 7.84
N LEU A 27 -5.30 9.31 8.05
CA LEU A 27 -4.50 8.63 9.09
C LEU A 27 -3.00 8.75 8.80
N VAL A 28 -2.59 8.48 7.56
CA VAL A 28 -1.19 8.61 7.12
C VAL A 28 -0.69 10.05 7.26
N LYS A 29 -1.48 11.04 6.84
CA LYS A 29 -1.14 12.47 6.98
C LYS A 29 -0.91 12.88 8.43
N GLY A 30 -1.62 12.26 9.38
CA GLY A 30 -1.45 12.55 10.81
C GLY A 30 -0.25 11.85 11.46
N GLN A 31 0.34 10.85 10.80
CA GLN A 31 1.28 9.91 11.44
C GLN A 31 2.63 9.75 10.70
N LEU A 32 2.79 10.33 9.51
CA LEU A 32 4.08 10.51 8.85
C LEU A 32 4.54 11.97 8.98
N THR A 33 5.80 12.16 9.37
CA THR A 33 6.37 13.52 9.54
C THR A 33 7.18 13.95 8.31
N GLN A 34 7.64 13.00 7.52
CA GLN A 34 8.42 13.25 6.31
C GLN A 34 7.53 13.44 5.07
N PRO A 35 8.00 14.14 4.02
CA PRO A 35 7.28 14.22 2.75
C PRO A 35 7.11 12.86 2.08
N TYR A 36 5.92 12.59 1.55
CA TYR A 36 5.60 11.36 0.85
C TYR A 36 4.64 11.61 -0.33
N ARG A 37 4.67 10.72 -1.30
CA ARG A 37 3.65 10.57 -2.35
C ARG A 37 2.62 9.54 -1.87
N PHE A 38 1.33 9.77 -2.11
CA PHE A 38 0.29 8.80 -1.80
C PHE A 38 -0.32 8.27 -3.10
N LEU A 39 -0.25 6.95 -3.31
CA LEU A 39 -0.66 6.28 -4.53
C LEU A 39 -1.70 5.20 -4.24
N CYS A 40 -2.79 5.16 -5.00
CA CYS A 40 -3.78 4.09 -4.96
C CYS A 40 -3.80 3.30 -6.27
N LEU A 41 -3.60 1.99 -6.22
CA LEU A 41 -3.90 1.11 -7.36
C LEU A 41 -5.40 0.81 -7.39
N THR A 42 -6.10 1.31 -8.41
CA THR A 42 -7.56 1.23 -8.50
C THR A 42 -8.09 1.54 -9.89
N ASN A 43 -9.25 0.99 -10.22
CA ASN A 43 -10.06 1.38 -11.39
C ASN A 43 -11.26 2.27 -10.99
N ASP A 44 -11.37 2.63 -9.72
CA ASP A 44 -12.35 3.58 -9.19
C ASP A 44 -11.85 5.02 -9.32
N ASP A 45 -12.51 5.81 -10.18
CA ASP A 45 -12.17 7.20 -10.49
C ASP A 45 -12.56 8.20 -9.38
N ARG A 46 -13.23 7.74 -8.32
CA ARG A 46 -13.67 8.59 -7.21
C ARG A 46 -12.60 8.77 -6.13
N VAL A 47 -11.47 8.06 -6.21
CA VAL A 47 -10.41 8.19 -5.20
C VAL A 47 -9.78 9.60 -5.24
N PRO A 48 -9.58 10.29 -4.10
CA PRO A 48 -9.08 11.66 -4.08
C PRO A 48 -7.56 11.75 -3.97
N CYS A 49 -6.85 10.86 -4.66
CA CYS A 49 -5.39 10.81 -4.67
C CYS A 49 -4.88 10.42 -6.06
N GLU A 50 -3.55 10.46 -6.22
CA GLU A 50 -2.92 9.87 -7.38
C GLU A 50 -3.29 8.38 -7.47
N SER A 51 -3.73 7.96 -8.65
CA SER A 51 -4.11 6.58 -8.89
C SER A 51 -3.51 6.02 -10.16
N LEU A 52 -3.26 4.71 -10.14
CA LEU A 52 -2.89 3.92 -11.30
C LEU A 52 -3.90 2.79 -11.45
N SER A 53 -4.28 2.53 -12.70
CA SER A 53 -5.25 1.47 -13.01
C SER A 53 -4.69 0.10 -12.65
N LEU A 54 -5.56 -0.75 -12.10
CA LEU A 54 -5.31 -2.19 -12.04
C LEU A 54 -5.47 -2.74 -13.45
N VAL A 55 -4.43 -3.42 -13.93
CA VAL A 55 -4.36 -3.94 -15.32
C VAL A 55 -4.50 -5.45 -15.35
N LYS A 56 -4.34 -6.13 -14.22
CA LYS A 56 -4.60 -7.56 -14.08
C LYS A 56 -5.94 -7.76 -13.39
N ASP A 57 -6.75 -8.69 -13.89
CA ASP A 57 -8.06 -9.02 -13.31
C ASP A 57 -7.94 -9.95 -12.10
N TRP A 58 -7.07 -9.60 -11.14
CA TRP A 58 -6.98 -10.35 -9.89
C TRP A 58 -8.24 -10.19 -9.04
N PRO A 59 -8.67 -11.24 -8.32
CA PRO A 59 -9.88 -11.17 -7.52
C PRO A 59 -9.65 -10.40 -6.22
N GLY A 60 -10.32 -9.25 -6.08
CA GLY A 60 -10.44 -8.53 -4.81
C GLY A 60 -9.10 -8.08 -4.24
N TRP A 61 -8.79 -8.45 -2.99
CA TRP A 61 -7.55 -8.01 -2.33
C TRP A 61 -6.27 -8.56 -2.98
N TRP A 62 -6.36 -9.60 -3.82
CA TRP A 62 -5.20 -10.16 -4.52
C TRP A 62 -4.63 -9.21 -5.58
N SER A 63 -5.39 -8.20 -6.00
CA SER A 63 -4.91 -7.13 -6.86
C SER A 63 -3.70 -6.39 -6.28
N LYS A 64 -3.44 -6.51 -4.97
CA LYS A 64 -2.21 -6.00 -4.34
C LYS A 64 -0.92 -6.62 -4.92
N VAL A 65 -0.98 -7.80 -5.52
CA VAL A 65 0.20 -8.41 -6.18
C VAL A 65 0.73 -7.51 -7.31
N GLU A 66 -0.13 -6.67 -7.91
CA GLU A 66 0.30 -5.72 -8.94
C GLU A 66 1.23 -4.61 -8.42
N LEU A 67 1.31 -4.40 -7.11
CA LEU A 67 2.32 -3.49 -6.51
C LEU A 67 3.75 -3.92 -6.85
N PHE A 68 3.97 -5.18 -7.21
CA PHE A 68 5.27 -5.74 -7.55
C PHE A 68 5.50 -5.85 -9.06
N CYS A 69 4.62 -5.27 -9.89
CA CYS A 69 4.88 -5.20 -11.32
C CYS A 69 6.13 -4.34 -11.59
N PRO A 70 7.03 -4.75 -12.50
CA PRO A 70 8.19 -3.96 -12.89
C PRO A 70 7.79 -2.58 -13.39
N ASP A 71 8.66 -1.59 -13.17
CA ASP A 71 8.52 -0.21 -13.63
C ASP A 71 7.30 0.56 -13.06
N LEU A 72 6.54 -0.02 -12.12
CA LEU A 72 5.42 0.68 -11.46
C LEU A 72 5.92 1.84 -10.58
N PHE A 73 7.06 1.65 -9.92
CA PHE A 73 7.73 2.62 -9.08
C PHE A 73 9.10 2.97 -9.64
N LYS A 74 9.65 4.13 -9.29
CA LYS A 74 11.01 4.48 -9.72
C LYS A 74 12.02 3.59 -9.00
N MET A 75 13.05 3.11 -9.71
CA MET A 75 14.10 2.29 -9.09
C MET A 75 14.68 2.92 -7.82
N ASN A 76 14.84 2.11 -6.77
CA ASN A 76 15.28 2.53 -5.43
C ASN A 76 14.34 3.52 -4.70
N GLU A 77 13.11 3.70 -5.18
CA GLU A 77 12.06 4.38 -4.43
C GLU A 77 11.65 3.53 -3.24
N ARG A 78 11.42 4.16 -2.08
CA ARG A 78 10.94 3.46 -0.89
C ARG A 78 9.42 3.40 -0.93
N ILE A 79 8.84 2.21 -0.78
CA ILE A 79 7.39 2.00 -0.74
C ILE A 79 6.99 1.52 0.64
N LEU A 80 5.92 2.11 1.18
CA LEU A 80 5.18 1.63 2.35
C LEU A 80 3.76 1.30 1.91
N TYR A 81 3.42 0.02 1.86
CA TYR A 81 2.07 -0.46 1.60
C TYR A 81 1.26 -0.62 2.87
N LEU A 82 -0.01 -0.22 2.80
CA LEU A 82 -1.00 -0.39 3.86
C LEU A 82 -2.34 -0.88 3.27
N ASP A 83 -2.90 -1.95 3.85
CA ASP A 83 -4.27 -2.39 3.51
C ASP A 83 -5.32 -1.32 3.90
N LEU A 84 -6.48 -1.33 3.24
CA LEU A 84 -7.56 -0.37 3.50
C LEU A 84 -8.28 -0.58 4.84
N ASP A 85 -8.06 -1.69 5.53
CA ASP A 85 -8.65 -2.03 6.82
C ASP A 85 -7.71 -1.85 8.00
N VAL A 86 -6.49 -1.33 7.78
CA VAL A 86 -5.62 -0.94 8.88
C VAL A 86 -6.13 0.34 9.57
N THR A 87 -5.80 0.45 10.86
CA THR A 87 -5.99 1.67 11.65
C THR A 87 -4.64 2.07 12.21
N ILE A 88 -4.15 3.25 11.82
CA ILE A 88 -2.86 3.77 12.25
C ILE A 88 -3.06 4.54 13.56
N THR A 89 -2.41 4.09 14.63
CA THR A 89 -2.55 4.65 15.99
C THR A 89 -1.32 5.40 16.48
N GLY A 90 -0.25 5.47 15.69
CA GLY A 90 1.02 6.09 16.07
C GLY A 90 1.91 6.36 14.87
N ASN A 91 3.07 6.96 15.14
CA ASN A 91 4.00 7.43 14.13
C ASN A 91 4.47 6.28 13.21
N LEU A 92 4.56 6.55 11.90
CA LEU A 92 4.93 5.60 10.86
C LEU A 92 6.37 5.75 10.35
N ASP A 93 7.13 6.74 10.83
CA ASP A 93 8.44 7.07 10.27
C ASP A 93 9.43 5.91 10.44
N ASP A 94 9.38 5.18 11.56
CA ASP A 94 10.23 4.01 11.80
C ASP A 94 9.96 2.88 10.80
N LEU A 95 8.69 2.64 10.43
CA LEU A 95 8.32 1.65 9.42
C LEU A 95 8.76 2.12 8.02
N ALA A 96 8.47 3.38 7.70
CA ALA A 96 8.79 3.97 6.42
C ALA A 96 10.30 3.97 6.15
N ASN A 97 11.10 4.23 7.19
CA ASN A 97 12.57 4.33 7.14
C ASN A 97 13.29 3.05 7.57
N TYR A 98 12.55 1.94 7.77
CA TYR A 98 13.15 0.70 8.21
C TYR A 98 14.23 0.23 7.23
N SER A 99 15.47 0.06 7.71
CA SER A 99 16.63 -0.21 6.88
C SER A 99 16.71 -1.68 6.45
N ALA A 100 15.88 -2.06 5.48
CA ALA A 100 15.95 -3.33 4.78
C ALA A 100 15.25 -3.26 3.41
N PRO A 101 15.74 -3.99 2.39
CA PRO A 101 15.19 -3.95 1.03
C PRO A 101 13.74 -4.45 0.92
N PHE A 102 13.31 -5.33 1.84
CA PHE A 102 11.94 -5.78 1.99
C PHE A 102 11.64 -6.12 3.44
N VAL A 103 10.47 -5.69 3.92
CA VAL A 103 9.98 -5.88 5.29
C VAL A 103 8.50 -6.22 5.24
N ILE A 104 8.10 -7.22 6.03
CA ILE A 104 6.71 -7.64 6.21
C ILE A 104 6.49 -8.04 7.67
N CYS A 105 5.28 -7.80 8.18
CA CYS A 105 4.92 -8.21 9.53
C CYS A 105 4.85 -9.73 9.64
N ARG A 106 5.41 -10.29 10.71
CA ARG A 106 5.13 -11.67 11.11
C ARG A 106 3.67 -11.76 11.56
N ASP A 107 2.95 -12.77 11.09
CA ASP A 107 1.58 -13.01 11.53
C ASP A 107 1.59 -13.49 12.99
N PHE A 108 0.74 -12.90 13.84
CA PHE A 108 0.68 -13.20 15.27
C PHE A 108 -0.27 -14.35 15.60
N LEU A 109 -1.14 -14.75 14.67
CA LEU A 109 -2.13 -15.83 14.84
C LEU A 109 -1.69 -17.12 14.16
N LYS A 110 -0.90 -17.04 13.09
CA LYS A 110 -0.49 -18.18 12.27
C LYS A 110 1.00 -18.18 11.99
N LEU A 111 1.54 -19.37 11.72
CA LEU A 111 2.88 -19.47 11.16
C LEU A 111 2.88 -18.84 9.76
N GLY A 112 3.53 -17.70 9.59
CA GLY A 112 3.59 -16.98 8.33
C GLY A 112 3.79 -15.48 8.50
N PHE A 113 3.43 -14.76 7.44
CA PHE A 113 3.54 -13.31 7.36
C PHE A 113 2.18 -12.70 7.05
N ASN A 114 1.96 -11.51 7.59
CA ASN A 114 0.77 -10.72 7.36
C ASN A 114 1.10 -9.60 6.37
N SER A 115 0.43 -9.60 5.22
CA SER A 115 0.66 -8.65 4.12
C SER A 115 -0.21 -7.39 4.21
N SER A 116 -0.69 -7.01 5.41
CA SER A 116 -1.43 -5.76 5.58
C SER A 116 -0.52 -4.54 5.68
N VAL A 117 0.73 -4.76 6.06
CA VAL A 117 1.78 -3.75 6.12
C VAL A 117 3.06 -4.35 5.55
N MET A 118 3.59 -3.71 4.51
CA MET A 118 4.84 -4.10 3.88
C MET A 118 5.62 -2.84 3.52
N ALA A 119 6.95 -2.92 3.55
CA ALA A 119 7.80 -1.87 3.04
C ALA A 119 8.95 -2.46 2.23
N TRP A 120 9.28 -1.85 1.09
CA TRP A 120 10.34 -2.35 0.23
C TRP A 120 10.95 -1.23 -0.62
N ASP A 121 12.08 -1.54 -1.22
CA ASP A 121 12.73 -0.68 -2.21
C ASP A 121 12.38 -1.19 -3.61
N ALA A 122 11.84 -0.31 -4.47
CA ALA A 122 11.47 -0.64 -5.84
C ALA A 122 12.64 -1.27 -6.59
N GLY A 123 12.36 -2.36 -7.31
CA GLY A 123 13.34 -3.18 -8.02
C GLY A 123 13.88 -4.36 -7.22
N TYR A 124 13.66 -4.43 -5.90
CA TYR A 124 14.10 -5.57 -5.08
C TYR A 124 13.12 -6.74 -5.12
N ALA A 125 11.81 -6.44 -5.04
CA ALA A 125 10.73 -7.42 -4.97
C ALA A 125 9.87 -7.43 -6.24
N ASP A 126 10.27 -6.69 -7.27
CA ASP A 126 9.55 -6.59 -8.53
C ASP A 126 9.67 -7.92 -9.28
N THR A 127 8.55 -8.44 -9.80
CA THR A 127 8.46 -9.77 -10.45
C THR A 127 7.76 -9.72 -11.81
#